data_AF-A0A858BQX7-F1
#
_entry.id   AF-A0A858BQX7-F1
#
_cell.length_a   1.000
_cell.length_b   1.000
_cell.length_c   1.000
_cell.angle_alpha   90.00
_cell.angle_beta   90.00
_cell.angle_gamma   90.00
#
_symmetry.space_group_name_H-M   'P 1'
#
loop_
_entity.id
_entity.type
_entity.pdbx_description
1 polymer ?
#
loop_
_entity_poly.entity_id
_entity_poly.type
_entity_poly.pdbx_seq_one_letter_code
_entity_poly.pdbx_strand_id
1 'polypeptide(L)'
;MERNTLYTEKDCSTTGLGCGIQGKVVVIGQDSPDMQLYFCLCGNGAGANPSGSAVFLVSLRTGEFALKTRSEVIGILKPEILLDSAKLQLSQIRPVGALDLKNHEPKYSGYSFLPDGCYASGVWLCTEQEALDYVEMQKPYQHRIMLCDRDDFCVLEMENGRLLHPSGEEMEALQNPQNGGLTMT
;
A
#
# COMPACT_ATOMS: atom_id res chain seq x y z
N MET A 1 24.11 6.83 3.13
CA MET A 1 23.43 6.86 4.43
C MET A 1 22.28 7.85 4.32
N GLU A 2 21.04 7.37 4.35
CA GLU A 2 19.86 8.24 4.40
C GLU A 2 19.95 9.10 5.67
N ARG A 3 19.73 10.42 5.55
CA ARG A 3 19.81 11.33 6.70
C ARG A 3 18.63 11.07 7.61
N ASN A 4 18.91 10.56 8.80
CA ASN A 4 17.94 10.26 9.85
C ASN A 4 17.42 11.59 10.44
N THR A 5 16.43 12.17 9.78
CA THR A 5 15.85 13.47 10.16
C THR A 5 14.57 13.22 10.92
N LEU A 6 14.39 13.86 12.08
CA LEU A 6 13.16 13.76 12.84
C LEU A 6 12.00 14.33 12.02
N TYR A 7 10.97 13.52 11.79
CA TYR A 7 9.73 13.94 11.13
C TYR A 7 8.86 14.76 12.08
N THR A 8 8.23 15.79 11.53
CA THR A 8 7.41 16.78 12.26
C THR A 8 6.07 17.02 11.56
N GLU A 9 5.23 17.88 12.12
CA GLU A 9 3.96 18.28 11.48
C GLU A 9 4.14 18.87 10.08
N LYS A 10 5.28 19.52 9.79
CA LYS A 10 5.57 20.13 8.47
C LYS A 10 5.73 19.09 7.37
N ASP A 11 6.08 17.88 7.76
CA ASP A 11 6.30 16.72 6.89
C ASP A 11 4.98 15.98 6.63
N CYS A 12 3.92 16.35 7.33
CA CYS A 12 2.60 15.77 7.17
C CYS A 12 1.75 16.54 6.14
N SER A 13 0.93 15.83 5.38
CA SER A 13 -0.07 16.40 4.48
C SER A 13 -1.35 16.79 5.24
N THR A 14 -1.63 16.10 6.35
CA THR A 14 -2.78 16.38 7.21
C THR A 14 -2.44 16.00 8.66
N THR A 15 -2.89 16.83 9.60
CA THR A 15 -2.71 16.63 11.04
C THR A 15 -4.05 16.74 11.77
N GLY A 16 -4.07 16.40 13.05
CA GLY A 16 -5.25 16.52 13.91
C GLY A 16 -6.32 15.43 13.68
N LEU A 17 -7.42 15.54 14.42
CA LEU A 17 -8.45 14.49 14.54
C LEU A 17 -9.50 14.51 13.42
N GLY A 18 -9.61 15.59 12.65
CA GLY A 18 -10.61 15.74 11.59
C GLY A 18 -10.40 14.83 10.38
N CYS A 19 -9.26 14.15 10.29
CA CYS A 19 -8.92 13.25 9.19
C CYS A 19 -8.84 11.79 9.64
N GLY A 20 -9.26 10.89 8.75
CA GLY A 20 -9.03 9.46 8.89
C GLY A 20 -7.60 9.11 8.45
N ILE A 21 -6.93 8.27 9.22
CA ILE A 21 -5.55 7.82 8.98
C ILE A 21 -5.47 6.35 8.54
N GLN A 22 -6.59 5.62 8.56
CA GLN A 22 -6.64 4.24 8.10
C GLN A 22 -6.15 4.10 6.65
N GLY A 23 -5.28 3.13 6.40
CA GLY A 23 -4.68 2.87 5.10
C GLY A 23 -3.63 3.92 4.68
N LYS A 24 -3.09 4.69 5.64
CA LYS A 24 -2.11 5.75 5.38
C LYS A 24 -0.83 5.55 6.18
N VAL A 25 0.28 6.08 5.64
CA VAL A 25 1.54 6.19 6.38
C VAL A 25 1.44 7.38 7.33
N VAL A 26 1.74 7.12 8.61
CA VAL A 26 1.63 8.07 9.70
C VAL A 26 2.96 8.24 10.42
N VAL A 27 3.12 9.39 11.06
CA VAL A 27 4.29 9.73 11.86
C VAL A 27 3.95 9.67 13.34
N ILE A 28 4.75 8.95 14.13
CA ILE A 28 4.66 8.89 15.60
C ILE A 28 5.67 9.84 16.23
N GLY A 29 5.19 10.73 17.09
CA GLY A 29 6.03 11.80 17.66
C GLY A 29 6.89 11.39 18.85
N GLN A 30 6.56 10.30 19.52
CA GLN A 30 7.27 9.83 20.72
C GLN A 30 8.43 8.86 20.40
N ASP A 31 8.51 8.36 19.17
CA ASP A 31 9.51 7.37 18.76
C ASP A 31 10.80 8.05 18.26
N SER A 32 11.91 7.32 18.24
CA SER A 32 13.19 7.81 17.71
C SER A 32 13.10 8.10 16.21
N PRO A 33 13.93 8.98 15.63
CA PRO A 33 13.83 9.39 14.22
C PRO A 33 13.77 8.24 13.20
N ASP A 34 14.45 7.13 13.48
CA ASP A 34 14.48 5.92 12.64
C ASP A 34 13.25 5.00 12.78
N MET A 35 12.38 5.28 13.77
CA MET A 35 11.24 4.46 14.15
C MET A 35 9.91 5.22 14.11
N GLN A 36 9.86 6.44 13.55
CA GLN A 36 8.63 7.24 13.56
C GLN A 36 7.58 6.82 12.52
N LEU A 37 7.96 6.05 11.50
CA LEU A 37 7.12 5.77 10.33
C LEU A 37 6.35 4.46 10.48
N TYR A 38 5.03 4.54 10.38
CA TYR A 38 4.15 3.39 10.46
C TYR A 38 3.08 3.43 9.37
N PHE A 39 2.60 2.27 8.96
CA PHE A 39 1.36 2.16 8.19
C PHE A 39 0.18 1.87 9.13
N CYS A 40 -0.89 2.65 9.02
CA CYS A 40 -2.08 2.48 9.86
C CYS A 40 -3.07 1.49 9.24
N LEU A 41 -3.34 0.39 9.95
CA LEU A 41 -4.24 -0.66 9.50
C LEU A 41 -5.70 -0.36 9.85
N CYS A 42 -5.98 -0.17 11.14
CA CYS A 42 -7.34 0.00 11.65
C CYS A 42 -7.32 0.51 13.09
N GLY A 43 -8.49 0.51 13.74
CA GLY A 43 -8.67 0.85 15.15
C GLY A 43 -9.74 1.91 15.33
N ASN A 44 -10.31 1.97 16.53
CA ASN A 44 -11.37 2.93 16.85
C ASN A 44 -10.89 4.39 16.89
N GLY A 45 -9.57 4.61 16.86
CA GLY A 45 -8.91 5.91 16.69
C GLY A 45 -8.50 6.25 15.25
N ALA A 46 -8.64 5.32 14.29
CA ALA A 46 -8.10 5.49 12.94
C ALA A 46 -9.02 6.30 12.00
N GLY A 47 -10.30 6.42 12.32
CA GLY A 47 -11.27 7.21 11.58
C GLY A 47 -11.14 8.72 11.80
N ALA A 48 -11.88 9.51 11.02
CA ALA A 48 -12.06 10.94 11.26
C ALA A 48 -12.99 11.16 12.46
N ASN A 49 -12.66 12.14 13.31
CA ASN A 49 -13.37 12.45 14.57
C ASN A 49 -13.69 11.18 15.38
N PRO A 50 -12.66 10.37 15.71
CA PRO A 50 -12.89 9.06 16.30
C PRO A 50 -13.47 9.17 17.70
N SER A 51 -14.36 8.24 18.04
CA SER A 51 -14.90 8.08 19.41
C SER A 51 -13.95 7.33 20.35
N GLY A 52 -12.95 6.64 19.79
CA GLY A 52 -11.89 5.96 20.54
C GLY A 52 -10.50 6.51 20.19
N SER A 53 -9.47 5.90 20.80
CA SER A 53 -8.08 6.34 20.65
C SER A 53 -7.14 5.27 20.12
N ALA A 54 -7.50 3.99 20.10
CA ALA A 54 -6.60 2.92 19.72
C ALA A 54 -6.38 2.87 18.21
N VAL A 55 -5.12 2.75 17.80
CA VAL A 55 -4.71 2.58 16.41
C VAL A 55 -3.75 1.39 16.28
N PHE A 56 -4.06 0.49 15.36
CA PHE A 56 -3.26 -0.68 15.03
C PHE A 56 -2.38 -0.34 13.82
N LEU A 57 -1.08 -0.51 13.98
CA LEU A 57 -0.06 -0.03 13.06
C LEU A 57 0.91 -1.15 12.70
N VAL A 58 1.65 -0.96 11.62
CA VAL A 58 2.84 -1.75 11.25
C VAL A 58 4.02 -0.82 11.10
N SER A 59 5.12 -1.12 11.77
CA SER A 59 6.38 -0.36 11.65
C SER A 59 6.94 -0.49 10.24
N LEU A 60 7.22 0.64 9.59
CA LEU A 60 7.89 0.63 8.28
C LEU A 60 9.40 0.41 8.39
N ARG A 61 9.94 0.31 9.62
CA ARG A 61 11.33 -0.03 9.88
C ARG A 61 11.54 -1.52 10.14
N THR A 62 10.65 -2.15 10.89
CA THR A 62 10.81 -3.54 11.35
C THR A 62 9.78 -4.51 10.77
N GLY A 63 8.68 -4.00 10.22
CA GLY A 63 7.55 -4.83 9.80
C GLY A 63 6.69 -5.35 10.96
N GLU A 64 6.99 -4.98 12.20
CA GLU A 64 6.26 -5.46 13.38
C GLU A 64 4.97 -4.68 13.62
N PHE A 65 3.98 -5.36 14.18
CA PHE A 65 2.74 -4.72 14.62
C PHE A 65 2.97 -3.88 15.87
N ALA A 66 2.33 -2.71 15.91
CA ALA A 66 2.31 -1.84 17.08
C ALA A 66 0.89 -1.40 17.39
N LEU A 67 0.56 -1.37 18.68
CA LEU A 67 -0.64 -0.72 19.20
C LEU A 67 -0.22 0.63 19.80
N LYS A 68 -0.77 1.72 19.25
CA LYS A 68 -0.51 3.08 19.71
C LYS A 68 -1.84 3.80 19.93
N THR A 69 -1.78 5.02 20.43
CA THR A 69 -2.93 5.92 20.58
C THR A 69 -2.93 6.99 19.50
N ARG A 70 -4.12 7.46 19.12
CA ARG A 70 -4.31 8.52 18.12
C ARG A 70 -3.61 9.82 18.49
N SER A 71 -3.47 10.11 19.79
CA SER A 71 -2.73 11.26 20.32
C SER A 71 -1.22 11.19 20.10
N GLU A 72 -0.66 10.01 19.87
CA GLU A 72 0.77 9.85 19.54
C GLU A 72 1.07 10.11 18.07
N VAL A 73 0.04 10.12 17.22
CA VAL A 73 0.15 10.36 15.78
C VAL A 73 0.23 11.85 15.51
N ILE A 74 1.35 12.30 14.93
CA ILE A 74 1.54 13.68 14.46
C ILE A 74 0.59 13.97 13.28
N GLY A 75 0.59 13.08 12.28
CA GLY A 75 -0.19 13.26 11.06
C GLY A 75 0.09 12.19 10.00
N ILE A 76 -0.54 12.38 8.84
CA ILE A 76 -0.32 11.57 7.64
C ILE A 76 0.91 12.10 6.93
N LEU A 77 1.92 11.25 6.74
CA LEU A 77 3.15 11.64 6.04
C LEU A 77 2.85 12.00 4.57
N LYS A 78 3.51 13.04 4.07
CA LYS A 78 3.59 13.32 2.63
C LYS A 78 4.22 12.14 1.88
N PRO A 79 3.53 11.53 0.88
CA PRO A 79 4.08 10.37 0.17
C PRO A 79 5.43 10.65 -0.51
N GLU A 80 5.65 11.87 -0.99
CA GLU A 80 6.85 12.28 -1.73
C GLU A 80 8.15 12.28 -0.90
N ILE A 81 8.05 12.25 0.43
CA ILE A 81 9.21 12.20 1.34
C ILE A 81 9.36 10.85 2.04
N LEU A 82 8.53 9.85 1.68
CA LEU A 82 8.68 8.51 2.20
C LEU A 82 9.97 7.88 1.67
N LEU A 83 10.82 7.41 2.59
CA LEU A 83 12.10 6.77 2.26
C LEU A 83 11.89 5.50 1.45
N ASP A 84 12.86 5.16 0.61
CA ASP A 84 12.78 3.99 -0.25
C ASP A 84 12.80 2.69 0.57
N SER A 85 13.59 2.66 1.65
CA SER A 85 13.57 1.56 2.62
C SER A 85 12.18 1.34 3.24
N ALA A 86 11.46 2.42 3.56
CA ALA A 86 10.10 2.37 4.09
C ALA A 86 9.07 1.97 3.02
N LYS A 87 9.25 2.37 1.75
CA LYS A 87 8.43 1.90 0.62
C LYS A 87 8.57 0.41 0.39
N LEU A 88 9.79 -0.14 0.50
CA LEU A 88 10.05 -1.58 0.39
C LEU A 88 9.45 -2.38 1.56
N GLN A 89 9.41 -1.80 2.76
CA GLN A 89 8.69 -2.43 3.87
C GLN A 89 7.17 -2.36 3.67
N LEU A 90 6.66 -1.21 3.21
CA LEU A 90 5.24 -1.01 2.92
C LEU A 90 4.73 -1.95 1.83
N SER A 91 5.54 -2.24 0.80
CA SER A 91 5.16 -3.13 -0.31
C SER A 91 4.87 -4.56 0.13
N GLN A 92 5.36 -4.97 1.31
CA GLN A 92 5.18 -6.29 1.90
C GLN A 92 3.96 -6.38 2.83
N ILE A 93 3.28 -5.25 3.08
CA ILE A 93 2.07 -5.22 3.92
C ILE A 93 0.87 -5.65 3.06
N ARG A 94 0.05 -6.56 3.60
CA ARG A 94 -1.22 -6.96 2.97
C ARG A 94 -2.33 -5.96 3.31
N PRO A 95 -3.33 -5.80 2.43
CA PRO A 95 -4.45 -4.90 2.69
C PRO A 95 -5.21 -5.20 3.98
N VAL A 96 -5.86 -4.18 4.52
CA VAL A 96 -6.69 -4.31 5.71
C VAL A 96 -7.86 -5.25 5.42
N GLY A 97 -8.06 -6.26 6.28
CA GLY A 97 -9.12 -7.25 6.09
C GLY A 97 -8.76 -8.40 5.14
N ALA A 98 -7.51 -8.45 4.64
CA ALA A 98 -7.04 -9.56 3.83
C ALA A 98 -7.17 -10.91 4.57
N LEU A 99 -7.57 -11.95 3.85
CA LEU A 99 -7.88 -13.26 4.40
C LEU A 99 -6.61 -13.96 4.92
N ASP A 100 -6.74 -14.77 5.97
CA ASP A 100 -5.64 -15.58 6.47
C ASP A 100 -5.16 -16.60 5.40
N LEU A 101 -3.84 -16.66 5.20
CA LEU A 101 -3.20 -17.51 4.19
C LEU A 101 -3.22 -19.00 4.54
N LYS A 102 -3.51 -19.39 5.80
CA LYS A 102 -3.55 -20.81 6.18
C LYS A 102 -4.79 -21.51 5.62
N ASN A 103 -5.88 -20.75 5.45
CA ASN A 103 -7.18 -21.30 5.03
C ASN A 103 -7.63 -20.83 3.64
N HIS A 104 -6.87 -19.93 3.00
CA HIS A 104 -7.25 -19.35 1.71
C HIS A 104 -6.06 -19.36 0.77
N GLU A 105 -6.24 -19.99 -0.40
CA GLU A 105 -5.24 -20.04 -1.43
C GLU A 105 -5.07 -18.67 -2.11
N PRO A 106 -3.83 -18.14 -2.23
CA PRO A 106 -3.56 -16.89 -2.94
C PRO A 106 -3.91 -17.03 -4.42
N LYS A 107 -4.70 -16.11 -4.97
CA LYS A 107 -5.01 -16.05 -6.41
C LYS A 107 -4.09 -15.11 -7.18
N TYR A 108 -3.51 -14.15 -6.48
CA TYR A 108 -2.64 -13.14 -7.05
C TYR A 108 -1.38 -12.94 -6.22
N SER A 109 -0.34 -12.45 -6.86
CA SER A 109 0.85 -11.90 -6.23
C SER A 109 0.96 -10.41 -6.56
N GLY A 110 1.20 -9.60 -5.54
CA GLY A 110 1.35 -8.14 -5.67
C GLY A 110 2.80 -7.71 -5.49
N TYR A 111 3.31 -6.91 -6.41
CA TYR A 111 4.66 -6.37 -6.41
C TYR A 111 4.62 -4.85 -6.47
N SER A 112 5.57 -4.21 -5.80
CA SER A 112 5.79 -2.77 -5.92
C SER A 112 7.28 -2.50 -6.12
N PHE A 113 7.58 -1.60 -7.05
CA PHE A 113 8.93 -1.29 -7.48
C PHE A 113 9.24 0.18 -7.20
N LEU A 114 10.49 0.41 -6.82
CA LEU A 114 11.13 1.72 -6.75
C LEU A 114 11.51 2.20 -8.17
N PRO A 115 11.86 3.49 -8.35
CA PRO A 115 12.28 4.03 -9.64
C PRO A 115 13.52 3.35 -10.26
N ASP A 116 14.40 2.78 -9.44
CA ASP A 116 15.57 2.03 -9.89
C ASP A 116 15.27 0.55 -10.22
N GLY A 117 13.99 0.15 -10.12
CA GLY A 117 13.53 -1.21 -10.35
C GLY A 117 13.73 -2.15 -9.15
N CYS A 118 14.30 -1.67 -8.03
CA CYS A 118 14.37 -2.48 -6.81
C CYS A 118 12.98 -2.75 -6.25
N TYR A 119 12.77 -3.97 -5.76
CA TYR A 119 11.51 -4.42 -5.15
C TYR A 119 11.78 -5.44 -4.05
N ALA A 120 10.84 -5.55 -3.11
CA ALA A 120 10.84 -6.60 -2.10
C ALA A 120 10.05 -7.83 -2.59
N SER A 121 10.01 -8.91 -1.81
CA SER A 121 9.18 -10.08 -2.14
C SER A 121 7.71 -9.70 -2.34
N GLY A 122 7.07 -10.33 -3.32
CA GLY A 122 5.66 -10.11 -3.61
C GLY A 122 4.75 -10.58 -2.47
N VAL A 123 3.58 -9.96 -2.35
CA VAL A 123 2.57 -10.32 -1.36
C VAL A 123 1.51 -11.23 -1.95
N TRP A 124 1.10 -12.23 -1.19
CA TRP A 124 0.01 -13.12 -1.56
C TRP A 124 -1.36 -12.51 -1.28
N LEU A 125 -2.24 -12.58 -2.27
CA LEU A 125 -3.57 -11.96 -2.25
C LEU A 125 -4.62 -12.99 -2.66
N CYS A 126 -5.60 -13.24 -1.78
CA CYS A 126 -6.52 -14.38 -1.92
C CYS A 126 -7.75 -14.09 -2.80
N THR A 127 -8.04 -12.81 -3.04
CA THR A 127 -9.24 -12.37 -3.77
C THR A 127 -8.93 -11.22 -4.71
N GLU A 128 -9.79 -11.01 -5.69
CA GLU A 128 -9.74 -9.82 -6.56
C GLU A 128 -9.83 -8.52 -5.76
N GLN A 129 -10.68 -8.48 -4.72
CA GLN A 129 -10.80 -7.32 -3.85
C GLN A 129 -9.49 -7.04 -3.11
N GLU A 130 -8.82 -8.07 -2.56
CA GLU A 130 -7.50 -7.89 -1.95
C GLU A 130 -6.48 -7.36 -2.96
N ALA A 131 -6.52 -7.82 -4.21
CA ALA A 131 -5.61 -7.33 -5.23
C ALA A 131 -5.85 -5.85 -5.58
N LEU A 132 -7.10 -5.44 -5.73
CA LEU A 132 -7.47 -4.04 -5.95
C LEU A 132 -7.12 -3.15 -4.74
N ASP A 133 -7.40 -3.63 -3.53
CA ASP A 133 -7.08 -2.91 -2.29
C ASP A 133 -5.57 -2.74 -2.13
N TYR A 134 -4.77 -3.74 -2.53
CA TYR A 134 -3.30 -3.63 -2.56
C TYR A 134 -2.85 -2.53 -3.51
N VAL A 135 -3.40 -2.49 -4.72
CA VAL A 135 -3.09 -1.45 -5.71
C VAL A 135 -3.41 -0.06 -5.14
N GLU A 136 -4.61 0.15 -4.61
CA GLU A 136 -5.01 1.45 -4.06
C GLU A 136 -4.20 1.85 -2.82
N MET A 137 -3.82 0.88 -1.99
CA MET A 137 -2.93 1.09 -0.85
C MET A 137 -1.53 1.56 -1.28
N GLN A 138 -0.96 0.95 -2.32
CA GLN A 138 0.41 1.21 -2.76
C GLN A 138 0.55 2.43 -3.68
N LYS A 139 -0.48 2.72 -4.47
CA LYS A 139 -0.49 3.75 -5.53
C LYS A 139 0.04 5.14 -5.12
N PRO A 140 -0.21 5.66 -3.91
CA PRO A 140 0.33 6.96 -3.53
C PRO A 140 1.85 6.97 -3.29
N TYR A 141 2.46 5.81 -3.04
CA TYR A 141 3.81 5.70 -2.50
C TYR A 141 4.81 5.10 -3.47
N GLN A 142 4.34 4.21 -4.35
CA GLN A 142 5.20 3.38 -5.19
C GLN A 142 5.33 3.96 -6.60
N HIS A 143 6.50 3.74 -7.21
CA HIS A 143 6.74 4.16 -8.58
C HIS A 143 5.97 3.28 -9.57
N ARG A 144 6.01 1.96 -9.36
CA ARG A 144 5.33 0.97 -10.19
C ARG A 144 4.74 -0.14 -9.34
N ILE A 145 3.57 -0.63 -9.74
CA ILE A 145 2.81 -1.70 -9.07
C ILE A 145 2.43 -2.73 -10.13
N MET A 146 2.59 -4.01 -9.82
CA MET A 146 2.26 -5.11 -10.71
C MET A 146 1.49 -6.18 -9.93
N LEU A 147 0.42 -6.69 -10.51
CA LEU A 147 -0.28 -7.87 -10.03
C LEU A 147 -0.07 -8.99 -11.05
N CYS A 148 0.30 -10.18 -10.56
CA CYS A 148 0.26 -11.40 -11.35
C CYS A 148 -0.82 -12.34 -10.84
N ASP A 149 -1.34 -13.20 -11.71
CA ASP A 149 -2.16 -14.33 -11.32
C ASP A 149 -1.32 -15.50 -10.76
N ARG A 150 -1.93 -16.69 -10.62
CA ARG A 150 -1.28 -17.88 -10.05
C ARG A 150 -0.25 -18.51 -10.97
N ASP A 151 -0.33 -18.23 -12.26
CA ASP A 151 0.53 -18.77 -13.30
C ASP A 151 1.64 -17.76 -13.66
N ASP A 152 1.85 -16.76 -12.80
CA ASP A 152 2.82 -15.66 -12.93
C ASP A 152 2.60 -14.75 -14.16
N PHE A 153 1.39 -14.77 -14.75
CA PHE A 153 1.06 -13.80 -15.79
C PHE A 153 0.67 -12.46 -15.18
N CYS A 154 1.26 -11.38 -15.69
CA CYS A 154 0.88 -10.03 -15.31
C CYS A 154 -0.57 -9.76 -15.75
N VAL A 155 -1.44 -9.42 -14.79
CA VAL A 155 -2.86 -9.12 -15.02
C VAL A 155 -3.20 -7.65 -14.76
N LEU A 156 -2.33 -6.94 -14.05
CA LEU A 156 -2.43 -5.50 -13.89
C LEU A 156 -1.03 -4.92 -13.71
N GLU A 157 -0.76 -3.81 -14.40
CA GLU A 157 0.45 -3.05 -14.21
C GLU A 157 0.14 -1.57 -14.22
N MET A 158 0.74 -0.83 -13.29
CA MET A 158 0.60 0.61 -13.19
C MET A 158 1.95 1.25 -12.88
N GLU A 159 2.24 2.37 -13.51
CA GLU A 159 3.45 3.16 -13.27
C GLU A 159 3.09 4.65 -13.14
N ASN A 160 3.63 5.32 -12.13
CA ASN A 160 3.37 6.72 -11.82
C ASN A 160 1.86 7.06 -11.77
N GLY A 161 1.06 6.14 -11.21
CA GLY A 161 -0.40 6.28 -11.10
C GLY A 161 -1.18 6.06 -12.40
N ARG A 162 -0.53 5.65 -13.49
CA ARG A 162 -1.14 5.36 -14.80
C ARG A 162 -1.19 3.86 -15.06
N LEU A 163 -2.35 3.35 -15.46
CA LEU A 163 -2.51 1.95 -15.88
C LEU A 163 -1.74 1.70 -17.18
N LEU A 164 -0.87 0.69 -17.17
CA LEU A 164 -0.10 0.21 -18.32
C LEU A 164 -0.70 -1.09 -18.89
N HIS A 165 -1.11 -2.00 -18.01
CA HIS A 165 -1.76 -3.26 -18.38
C HIS A 165 -2.99 -3.51 -17.47
N PRO A 166 -4.11 -4.01 -18.02
CA PRO A 166 -4.39 -4.15 -19.45
C PRO A 166 -4.41 -2.80 -20.15
N SER A 167 -3.93 -2.78 -21.40
CA SER A 167 -4.02 -1.64 -22.30
C SER A 167 -5.48 -1.33 -22.62
N GLY A 168 -5.75 -0.12 -23.14
CA GLY A 168 -7.11 0.26 -23.55
C GLY A 168 -7.71 -0.71 -24.57
N GLU A 169 -6.91 -1.19 -25.52
CA GLU A 169 -7.33 -2.15 -26.55
C GLU A 169 -7.68 -3.52 -25.94
N GLU A 170 -6.88 -4.01 -24.98
CA GLU A 170 -7.17 -5.25 -24.25
C GLU A 170 -8.45 -5.13 -23.40
N MET A 171 -8.66 -3.97 -22.78
CA MET A 171 -9.89 -3.68 -22.04
C MET A 171 -11.13 -3.66 -22.95
N GLU A 172 -11.02 -3.08 -24.15
CA GLU A 172 -12.09 -3.08 -25.14
C GLU A 172 -12.39 -4.49 -25.68
N ALA A 173 -11.35 -5.29 -25.91
CA ALA A 173 -11.49 -6.68 -26.34
C ALA A 173 -12.17 -7.57 -25.27
N LEU A 174 -11.88 -7.33 -23.99
CA LEU A 174 -12.54 -8.01 -22.86
C LEU A 174 -14.02 -7.63 -22.73
N GLN A 175 -14.37 -6.38 -23.04
CA GLN A 175 -15.76 -5.89 -23.00
C GLN A 175 -16.59 -6.33 -24.22
N ASN A 176 -15.94 -6.52 -25.38
CA ASN A 176 -16.56 -6.97 -26.62
C ASN A 176 -15.87 -8.23 -27.19
N PRO A 177 -16.05 -9.41 -26.57
CA PRO A 177 -15.43 -10.66 -27.00
C PRO A 177 -15.82 -11.10 -28.44
N GLN A 178 -16.78 -10.43 -29.09
CA GLN A 178 -17.19 -10.70 -30.47
C GLN A 178 -16.31 -10.04 -31.55
N ASN A 179 -15.44 -9.08 -31.20
CA ASN A 179 -14.52 -8.43 -32.16
C ASN A 179 -13.11 -9.05 -32.19
N GLY A 180 -12.77 -9.94 -31.25
CA GLY A 180 -11.47 -10.61 -31.15
C GLY A 180 -11.33 -11.84 -32.06
N GLY A 181 -11.80 -11.74 -33.31
CA GLY A 181 -11.71 -12.84 -34.27
C GLY A 181 -10.27 -13.15 -34.66
N LEU A 182 -9.63 -14.09 -33.94
CA LEU A 182 -8.46 -14.81 -34.44
C LEU A 182 -8.88 -15.58 -35.70
N THR A 183 -8.55 -15.02 -36.86
CA THR A 183 -8.52 -15.78 -38.11
C THR A 183 -7.33 -16.72 -38.05
N MET A 184 -7.60 -17.97 -37.68
CA MET A 184 -6.67 -19.06 -37.92
C MET A 184 -6.60 -19.28 -39.43
N THR A 185 -5.46 -18.92 -40.03
CA THR A 185 -5.10 -19.32 -41.40
C THR A 185 -4.00 -20.37 -41.32
#